data_AF-A0A1M4LHD6-F1
#
_entry.id   AF-A0A1M4LHD6-F1
#
_cell.length_a   1.000
_cell.length_b   1.000
_cell.length_c   1.000
_cell.angle_alpha   90.00
_cell.angle_beta   90.00
_cell.angle_gamma   90.00
#
_symmetry.space_group_name_H-M   'P 1'
#
loop_
_entity.id
_entity.type
_entity.pdbx_description
1 polymer ?
#
loop_
_entity_poly.entity_id
_entity_poly.type
_entity_poly.pdbx_seq_one_letter_code
_entity_poly.pdbx_strand_id
1 'polypeptide(L)'
;MQTIIEIPEVVPSLLELDQARQTLYLNTVGEYSHITSQPWSSININQSVTVYINNISAGTAPPVLSADGTEVVPPRFAVETHKYFQAGTNAAVYLAVTQPDGSPNPNSKNTKTLTFPVVADSLSDELKIDITEGAAGYSDQRPSLLPANVAVIRGPANMELEALSGGAVRFQDVGGAESCIFSFDENGRCPLVLIRIDSLRASGVLAAVPDSISLVRRGETDVLIKKPVVFGDYIPATGDAALAFNSVSCNTIGIADGQTICIVSIVMKNPALNDKLYIKLDAGLKLADRTFSNRQDADTDLNLPSTMIVNGMAEFGVTADSPGTYSVGAFPQSQTAAYLTNSIEFRSLSGGALS
;
A
#
# COMPACT_ATOMS: atom_id res chain seq x y z
N MET A 1 -26.54 -22.73 -0.85
CA MET A 1 -25.56 -21.83 -1.47
C MET A 1 -26.10 -20.42 -1.29
N GLN A 2 -25.53 -19.68 -0.35
CA GLN A 2 -25.87 -18.28 -0.15
C GLN A 2 -24.73 -17.49 -0.79
N THR A 3 -25.00 -16.89 -1.93
CA THR A 3 -24.05 -16.01 -2.62
C THR A 3 -23.96 -14.73 -1.81
N ILE A 4 -22.88 -14.56 -1.07
CA ILE A 4 -22.53 -13.28 -0.47
C ILE A 4 -22.02 -12.42 -1.61
N ILE A 5 -22.82 -11.42 -1.98
CA ILE A 5 -22.41 -10.37 -2.91
C ILE A 5 -21.74 -9.33 -2.02
N GLU A 6 -20.41 -9.26 -2.05
CA GLU A 6 -19.65 -8.15 -1.47
C GLU A 6 -20.03 -6.89 -2.24
N ILE A 7 -20.68 -5.94 -1.56
CA ILE A 7 -21.06 -4.64 -2.12
C ILE A 7 -19.85 -3.72 -1.92
N PRO A 8 -19.29 -3.10 -2.98
CA PRO A 8 -18.20 -2.16 -2.82
C PRO A 8 -18.63 -1.01 -1.91
N GLU A 9 -17.74 -0.64 -1.00
CA GLU A 9 -17.95 0.40 -0.01
C GLU A 9 -18.39 1.71 -0.70
N VAL A 10 -19.29 2.44 -0.08
CA VAL A 10 -19.86 3.66 -0.66
C VAL A 10 -19.51 4.81 0.26
N VAL A 11 -18.61 5.70 -0.17
CA VAL A 11 -18.26 6.91 0.58
C VAL A 11 -18.79 8.14 -0.17
N PRO A 12 -19.78 8.85 0.38
CA PRO A 12 -20.27 10.09 -0.20
C PRO A 12 -19.22 11.20 -0.06
N SER A 13 -18.74 11.72 -1.19
CA SER A 13 -17.79 12.86 -1.24
C SER A 13 -18.50 14.17 -1.63
N LEU A 14 -18.26 15.24 -0.88
CA LEU A 14 -18.75 16.59 -1.19
C LEU A 14 -17.95 17.20 -2.34
N LEU A 15 -18.57 17.35 -3.52
CA LEU A 15 -17.84 17.78 -4.72
C LEU A 15 -17.57 19.30 -4.81
N GLU A 16 -18.25 20.16 -4.06
CA GLU A 16 -17.95 21.61 -4.02
C GLU A 16 -18.26 22.21 -2.63
N LEU A 17 -17.26 22.86 -2.03
CA LEU A 17 -17.37 23.51 -0.72
C LEU A 17 -17.82 24.99 -0.87
N ASP A 18 -19.11 25.28 -0.67
CA ASP A 18 -19.56 26.65 -0.34
C ASP A 18 -19.45 26.86 1.19
N GLN A 19 -18.26 27.31 1.64
CA GLN A 19 -17.94 27.53 3.06
C GLN A 19 -18.89 28.50 3.78
N ALA A 20 -19.62 29.35 3.05
CA ALA A 20 -20.46 30.38 3.65
C ALA A 20 -21.85 29.87 4.08
N ARG A 21 -22.23 28.62 3.76
CA ARG A 21 -23.65 28.20 3.81
C ARG A 21 -23.98 26.87 4.49
N GLN A 22 -23.00 26.12 5.00
CA GLN A 22 -23.25 24.76 5.52
C GLN A 22 -23.75 24.74 6.97
N THR A 23 -24.93 24.13 7.18
CA THR A 23 -25.52 23.87 8.50
C THR A 23 -25.47 22.38 8.86
N LEU A 24 -25.27 21.48 7.88
CA LEU A 24 -25.24 20.02 8.04
C LEU A 24 -23.88 19.45 7.65
N TYR A 25 -23.41 18.44 8.38
CA TYR A 25 -22.19 17.69 8.10
C TYR A 25 -22.48 16.20 7.98
N LEU A 26 -21.80 15.53 7.06
CA LEU A 26 -21.86 14.09 6.85
C LEU A 26 -20.45 13.52 6.99
N ASN A 27 -20.31 12.47 7.79
CA ASN A 27 -19.05 11.73 7.93
C ASN A 27 -19.33 10.23 7.93
N THR A 28 -18.69 9.47 7.05
CA THR A 28 -18.85 8.01 6.97
C THR A 28 -17.71 7.34 7.72
N VAL A 29 -18.05 6.41 8.62
CA VAL A 29 -17.08 5.63 9.40
C VAL A 29 -17.56 4.18 9.40
N GLY A 30 -16.82 3.31 8.70
CA GLY A 30 -17.26 1.93 8.43
C GLY A 30 -18.65 1.91 7.75
N GLU A 31 -19.52 1.00 8.19
CA GLU A 31 -20.85 0.81 7.59
C GLU A 31 -21.85 1.96 7.85
N TYR A 32 -21.48 2.98 8.64
CA TYR A 32 -22.40 4.01 9.10
C TYR A 32 -22.03 5.42 8.65
N SER A 33 -23.04 6.13 8.16
CA SER A 33 -23.01 7.55 7.84
C SER A 33 -23.53 8.35 9.03
N HIS A 34 -22.70 9.26 9.53
CA HIS A 34 -22.99 10.12 10.67
C HIS A 34 -23.42 11.50 10.18
N ILE A 35 -24.67 11.85 10.43
CA ILE A 35 -25.27 13.12 10.04
C ILE A 35 -25.33 14.01 11.29
N THR A 36 -24.69 15.17 11.20
CA THR A 36 -24.65 16.16 12.28
C THR A 36 -24.98 17.55 11.76
N SER A 37 -25.20 18.50 12.66
CA SER A 37 -25.58 19.88 12.32
C SER A 37 -24.89 20.87 13.25
N GLN A 38 -24.70 22.09 12.78
CA GLN A 38 -24.45 23.24 13.67
C GLN A 38 -25.67 23.46 14.60
N PRO A 39 -25.47 24.12 15.77
CA PRO A 39 -26.54 24.53 16.67
C PRO A 39 -27.62 25.37 15.99
N TRP A 40 -28.88 25.21 16.40
CA TRP A 40 -30.01 25.97 15.85
C TRP A 40 -30.58 26.88 16.94
N SER A 41 -30.68 28.18 16.66
CA SER A 41 -31.19 29.17 17.63
C SER A 41 -32.70 29.07 17.92
N SER A 42 -33.43 28.20 17.23
CA SER A 42 -34.90 28.10 17.27
C SER A 42 -35.43 26.70 17.61
N ILE A 43 -34.56 25.80 18.10
CA ILE A 43 -34.92 24.42 18.46
C ILE A 43 -35.04 24.26 19.99
N ASN A 44 -35.97 23.43 20.45
CA ASN A 44 -36.24 23.20 21.87
C ASN A 44 -36.27 21.70 22.19
N ILE A 45 -35.85 21.32 23.39
CA ILE A 45 -35.78 19.92 23.86
C ILE A 45 -37.11 19.16 23.84
N ASN A 46 -38.24 19.88 23.83
CA ASN A 46 -39.59 19.28 23.74
C ASN A 46 -40.01 18.93 22.31
N GLN A 47 -39.17 19.19 21.31
CA GLN A 47 -39.45 18.88 19.91
C GLN A 47 -38.87 17.53 19.51
N SER A 48 -39.24 17.04 18.33
CA SER A 48 -38.61 15.88 17.70
C SER A 48 -37.92 16.30 16.41
N VAL A 49 -36.74 15.75 16.14
CA VAL A 49 -36.02 15.93 14.88
C VAL A 49 -36.03 14.62 14.13
N THR A 50 -36.44 14.65 12.87
CA THR A 50 -36.41 13.51 11.95
C THR A 50 -35.39 13.79 10.85
N VAL A 51 -34.48 12.84 10.62
CA VAL A 51 -33.58 12.88 9.47
C VAL A 51 -34.26 12.20 8.29
N TYR A 52 -34.21 12.86 7.14
CA TYR A 52 -34.69 12.34 5.86
C TYR A 52 -33.53 12.21 4.89
N ILE A 53 -33.48 11.08 4.21
CA ILE A 53 -32.52 10.80 3.14
C ILE A 53 -33.34 10.38 1.92
N ASN A 54 -33.24 11.14 0.83
CA ASN A 54 -34.05 10.94 -0.38
C ASN A 54 -35.57 10.89 -0.09
N ASN A 55 -36.04 11.76 0.83
CA ASN A 55 -37.41 11.82 1.34
C ASN A 55 -37.88 10.59 2.15
N ILE A 56 -36.99 9.67 2.48
CA ILE A 56 -37.27 8.53 3.36
C ILE A 56 -36.83 8.89 4.78
N SER A 57 -37.72 8.70 5.77
CA SER A 57 -37.39 8.90 7.19
C SER A 57 -36.36 7.84 7.62
N ALA A 58 -35.15 8.29 7.97
CA ALA A 58 -34.05 7.43 8.35
C ALA A 58 -33.86 7.33 9.88
N GLY A 59 -34.48 8.23 10.65
CA GLY A 59 -34.46 8.19 12.11
C GLY A 59 -35.15 9.42 12.73
N THR A 60 -35.63 9.29 13.98
CA THR A 60 -36.20 10.40 14.74
C THR A 60 -35.67 10.39 16.16
N ALA A 61 -35.25 11.54 16.66
CA ALA A 61 -34.70 11.71 18.01
C ALA A 61 -35.00 13.12 18.56
N PRO A 62 -35.05 13.29 19.89
CA PRO A 62 -35.18 14.62 20.49
C PRO A 62 -33.87 15.42 20.31
N PRO A 63 -33.94 16.77 20.26
CA PRO A 63 -32.77 17.64 20.38
C PRO A 63 -31.97 17.38 21.65
N VAL A 64 -30.68 17.68 21.62
CA VAL A 64 -29.76 17.49 22.75
C VAL A 64 -29.13 18.83 23.15
N LEU A 65 -28.62 18.93 24.38
CA LEU A 65 -27.82 20.07 24.80
C LEU A 65 -26.41 19.98 24.19
N SER A 66 -25.83 21.12 23.84
CA SER A 66 -24.43 21.23 23.44
C SER A 66 -23.50 20.75 24.58
N ALA A 67 -22.26 20.42 24.24
CA ALA A 67 -21.29 19.88 25.20
C ALA A 67 -20.95 20.85 26.35
N ASP A 68 -21.07 22.15 26.11
CA ASP A 68 -20.93 23.22 27.10
C ASP A 68 -22.25 23.60 27.80
N GLY A 69 -23.37 22.96 27.42
CA GLY A 69 -24.69 23.11 28.02
C GLY A 69 -25.40 24.42 27.74
N THR A 70 -24.88 25.24 26.81
CA THR A 70 -25.37 26.61 26.55
C THR A 70 -26.43 26.67 25.45
N GLU A 71 -26.46 25.68 24.55
CA GLU A 71 -27.32 25.69 23.36
C GLU A 71 -28.07 24.36 23.19
N VAL A 72 -29.23 24.41 22.53
CA VAL A 72 -29.93 23.20 22.07
C VAL A 72 -29.53 22.94 20.63
N VAL A 73 -29.09 21.71 20.36
CA VAL A 73 -28.60 21.29 19.04
C VAL A 73 -29.41 20.11 18.51
N PRO A 74 -29.57 19.99 17.17
CA PRO A 74 -30.13 18.78 16.58
C PRO A 74 -29.33 17.53 17.00
N PRO A 75 -30.00 16.38 17.16
CA PRO A 75 -29.33 15.14 17.51
C PRO A 75 -28.41 14.68 16.38
N ARG A 76 -27.41 13.88 16.74
CA ARG A 76 -26.56 13.17 15.78
C ARG A 76 -27.29 11.90 15.35
N PHE A 77 -27.35 11.65 14.05
CA PHE A 77 -27.92 10.41 13.50
C PHE A 77 -26.81 9.55 12.93
N ALA A 78 -26.80 8.26 13.30
CA ALA A 78 -26.03 7.24 12.62
C ALA A 78 -27.01 6.40 11.79
N VAL A 79 -26.74 6.27 10.49
CA VAL A 79 -27.56 5.48 9.56
C VAL A 79 -26.67 4.52 8.79
N GLU A 80 -27.18 3.32 8.50
CA GLU A 80 -26.49 2.35 7.64
C GLU A 80 -26.28 2.95 6.25
N THR A 81 -25.02 3.13 5.83
CA THR A 81 -24.67 3.84 4.60
C THR A 81 -25.27 3.14 3.38
N HIS A 82 -25.10 1.81 3.29
CA HIS A 82 -25.57 0.99 2.18
C HIS A 82 -27.09 1.00 2.00
N LYS A 83 -27.85 1.32 3.05
CA LYS A 83 -29.32 1.35 3.02
C LYS A 83 -29.86 2.60 2.34
N TYR A 84 -29.16 3.73 2.47
CA TYR A 84 -29.68 5.04 2.04
C TYR A 84 -28.85 5.70 0.93
N PHE A 85 -27.62 5.26 0.70
CA PHE A 85 -26.71 5.83 -0.29
C PHE A 85 -26.34 4.75 -1.32
N GLN A 86 -26.73 4.98 -2.57
CA GLN A 86 -26.40 4.09 -3.68
C GLN A 86 -25.43 4.79 -4.63
N ALA A 87 -24.31 4.15 -4.95
CA ALA A 87 -23.35 4.68 -5.91
C ALA A 87 -24.00 5.04 -7.26
N GLY A 88 -23.56 6.15 -7.85
CA GLY A 88 -24.10 6.68 -9.10
C GLY A 88 -25.42 7.44 -8.94
N THR A 89 -25.88 7.69 -7.72
CA THR A 89 -27.10 8.48 -7.44
C THR A 89 -26.76 9.82 -6.79
N ASN A 90 -27.67 10.79 -6.85
CA ASN A 90 -27.60 11.99 -6.01
C ASN A 90 -28.36 11.73 -4.73
N ALA A 91 -27.72 11.94 -3.58
CA ALA A 91 -28.38 11.87 -2.29
C ALA A 91 -28.78 13.27 -1.82
N ALA A 92 -29.97 13.36 -1.22
CA ALA A 92 -30.49 14.55 -0.58
C ALA A 92 -30.77 14.26 0.89
N VAL A 93 -30.06 14.94 1.79
CA VAL A 93 -30.20 14.80 3.25
C VAL A 93 -30.78 16.09 3.84
N TYR A 94 -31.80 15.98 4.69
CA TYR A 94 -32.33 17.11 5.43
C TYR A 94 -32.91 16.70 6.80
N LEU A 95 -32.98 17.66 7.72
CA LEU A 95 -33.57 17.49 9.05
C LEU A 95 -34.90 18.24 9.15
N ALA A 96 -35.98 17.51 9.45
CA ALA A 96 -37.26 18.12 9.77
C ALA A 96 -37.47 18.14 11.28
N VAL A 97 -37.88 19.28 11.84
CA VAL A 97 -38.30 19.36 13.25
C VAL A 97 -39.82 19.32 13.30
N THR A 98 -40.37 18.59 14.27
CA THR A 98 -41.80 18.43 14.51
C THR A 98 -42.13 18.91 15.92
N GLN A 99 -43.23 19.65 16.06
CA GLN A 99 -43.72 20.11 17.35
C GLN A 99 -44.40 18.96 18.12
N PRO A 100 -44.39 18.96 19.46
CA PRO A 100 -45.04 17.93 20.26
C PRO A 100 -46.56 17.86 20.07
N ASP A 101 -47.20 18.95 19.61
CA ASP A 101 -48.63 18.99 19.26
C ASP A 101 -48.94 18.53 17.82
N GLY A 102 -47.91 18.08 17.08
CA GLY A 102 -48.02 17.65 15.69
C GLY A 102 -48.24 18.77 14.68
N SER A 103 -48.16 20.04 15.09
CA SER A 103 -48.31 21.17 14.19
C SER A 103 -47.12 21.32 13.21
N PRO A 104 -47.37 21.80 11.97
CA PRO A 104 -46.29 22.09 11.01
C PRO A 104 -45.31 23.12 11.56
N ASN A 105 -44.03 22.86 11.34
CA ASN A 105 -42.95 23.58 12.00
C ASN A 105 -42.58 24.93 11.31
N PRO A 106 -42.49 26.05 12.07
CA PRO A 106 -42.03 27.35 11.55
C PRO A 106 -40.54 27.36 11.13
N ASN A 107 -39.73 26.41 11.60
CA ASN A 107 -38.31 26.26 11.24
C ASN A 107 -38.10 25.52 9.92
N SER A 108 -39.16 25.16 9.18
CA SER A 108 -39.07 24.57 7.84
C SER A 108 -38.25 25.42 6.85
N LYS A 109 -38.21 26.75 7.06
CA LYS A 109 -37.36 27.70 6.31
C LYS A 109 -35.86 27.59 6.62
N ASN A 110 -35.51 26.99 7.76
CA ASN A 110 -34.13 26.77 8.21
C ASN A 110 -33.63 25.36 7.87
N THR A 111 -34.52 24.45 7.48
CA THR A 111 -34.17 23.12 6.98
C THR A 111 -33.52 23.26 5.61
N LYS A 112 -32.19 23.32 5.57
CA LYS A 112 -31.43 23.27 4.32
C LYS A 112 -31.20 21.83 3.92
N THR A 113 -31.49 21.51 2.66
CA THR A 113 -31.16 20.21 2.06
C THR A 113 -29.71 20.21 1.62
N LEU A 114 -28.95 19.21 2.07
CA LEU A 114 -27.62 18.92 1.56
C LEU A 114 -27.76 17.94 0.40
N THR A 115 -27.30 18.32 -0.79
CA THR A 115 -27.34 17.47 -1.99
C THR A 115 -25.93 17.23 -2.50
N PHE A 116 -25.58 15.96 -2.74
CA PHE A 116 -24.26 15.56 -3.25
C PHE A 116 -24.38 14.28 -4.08
N PRO A 117 -23.46 14.06 -5.03
CA PRO A 117 -23.33 12.78 -5.72
C PRO A 117 -22.77 11.72 -4.76
N VAL A 118 -23.32 10.51 -4.83
CA VAL A 118 -22.82 9.32 -4.14
C VAL A 118 -21.94 8.56 -5.13
N VAL A 119 -20.66 8.46 -4.84
CA VAL A 119 -19.67 7.78 -5.69
C VAL A 119 -19.42 6.39 -5.11
N ALA A 120 -19.18 5.40 -5.97
CA ALA A 120 -18.65 4.12 -5.49
C ALA A 120 -17.25 4.37 -4.93
N ASP A 121 -16.97 3.89 -3.72
CA ASP A 121 -15.62 3.87 -3.19
C ASP A 121 -14.95 2.56 -3.63
N SER A 122 -14.57 2.49 -4.90
CA SER A 122 -13.79 1.37 -5.43
C SER A 122 -12.33 1.77 -5.56
N LEU A 123 -11.74 2.20 -4.45
CA LEU A 123 -10.29 2.40 -4.39
C LEU A 123 -9.52 1.14 -4.84
N SER A 124 -10.09 -0.05 -4.64
CA SER A 124 -9.57 -1.33 -5.16
C SER A 124 -9.26 -1.32 -6.65
N ASP A 125 -10.06 -0.62 -7.46
CA ASP A 125 -9.93 -0.61 -8.92
C ASP A 125 -8.86 0.37 -9.40
N GLU A 126 -8.50 1.34 -8.54
CA GLU A 126 -7.46 2.33 -8.77
C GLU A 126 -6.09 1.88 -8.25
N LEU A 127 -6.08 0.95 -7.29
CA LEU A 127 -4.86 0.40 -6.70
C LEU A 127 -4.20 -0.65 -7.58
N LYS A 128 -2.87 -0.55 -7.72
CA LYS A 128 -2.05 -1.58 -8.40
C LYS A 128 -0.82 -1.90 -7.59
N ILE A 129 -0.45 -3.18 -7.57
CA ILE A 129 0.75 -3.67 -6.91
C ILE A 129 1.55 -4.51 -7.90
N ASP A 130 2.77 -4.05 -8.19
CA ASP A 130 3.79 -4.81 -8.88
C ASP A 130 4.92 -5.12 -7.88
N ILE A 131 5.45 -6.33 -7.88
CA ILE A 131 6.48 -6.76 -6.92
C ILE A 131 7.64 -7.39 -7.69
N THR A 132 8.88 -7.09 -7.30
CA THR A 132 10.02 -7.91 -7.73
C THR A 132 9.95 -9.29 -7.08
N GLU A 133 10.46 -10.32 -7.75
CA GLU A 133 10.34 -11.71 -7.27
C GLU A 133 11.66 -12.47 -7.48
N GLY A 134 11.96 -13.43 -6.61
CA GLY A 134 13.01 -14.44 -6.83
C GLY A 134 14.31 -14.29 -6.05
N ALA A 135 14.56 -13.17 -5.37
CA ALA A 135 15.70 -13.08 -4.45
C ALA A 135 15.35 -13.67 -3.07
N ALA A 136 16.35 -14.23 -2.40
CA ALA A 136 16.26 -14.68 -1.02
C ALA A 136 16.19 -13.47 -0.10
N GLY A 137 15.15 -13.40 0.72
CA GLY A 137 14.98 -12.31 1.68
C GLY A 137 16.11 -12.26 2.70
N TYR A 138 16.22 -11.10 3.36
CA TYR A 138 16.80 -11.01 4.69
C TYR A 138 16.25 -12.14 5.57
N SER A 139 17.05 -12.68 6.49
CA SER A 139 16.55 -13.52 7.58
C SER A 139 17.24 -13.11 8.87
N ASP A 140 16.64 -13.44 10.00
CA ASP A 140 17.24 -13.23 11.32
C ASP A 140 18.59 -13.95 11.48
N GLN A 141 18.79 -15.04 10.74
CA GLN A 141 20.07 -15.75 10.67
C GLN A 141 21.12 -15.05 9.78
N ARG A 142 20.70 -14.14 8.90
CA ARG A 142 21.56 -13.41 7.95
C ARG A 142 21.19 -11.91 7.92
N PRO A 143 21.52 -11.15 8.99
CA PRO A 143 21.03 -9.80 9.19
C PRO A 143 21.67 -8.73 8.28
N SER A 144 22.58 -9.11 7.38
CA SER A 144 23.35 -8.19 6.55
C SER A 144 22.98 -8.22 5.06
N LEU A 145 21.84 -8.80 4.71
CA LEU A 145 21.37 -8.92 3.32
C LEU A 145 20.50 -7.73 2.90
N LEU A 146 20.61 -7.32 1.64
CA LEU A 146 19.67 -6.43 0.99
C LEU A 146 18.27 -7.07 0.98
N PRO A 147 17.21 -6.25 0.94
CA PRO A 147 15.84 -6.73 0.97
C PRO A 147 15.45 -7.38 -0.36
N ALA A 148 15.07 -8.65 -0.36
CA ALA A 148 14.83 -9.38 -1.61
C ALA A 148 13.81 -8.78 -2.58
N ASN A 149 12.72 -8.24 -2.04
CA ASN A 149 11.59 -7.84 -2.86
C ASN A 149 11.23 -6.37 -2.58
N VAL A 150 10.88 -5.66 -3.63
CA VAL A 150 10.32 -4.31 -3.56
C VAL A 150 8.95 -4.36 -4.21
N ALA A 151 7.94 -3.90 -3.48
CA ALA A 151 6.61 -3.67 -4.03
C ALA A 151 6.49 -2.21 -4.45
N VAL A 152 6.10 -1.97 -5.70
CA VAL A 152 5.69 -0.65 -6.18
C VAL A 152 4.18 -0.60 -6.18
N ILE A 153 3.64 0.25 -5.31
CA ILE A 153 2.21 0.48 -5.19
C ILE A 153 1.85 1.75 -5.94
N ARG A 154 0.76 1.68 -6.72
CA ARG A 154 0.11 2.83 -7.34
C ARG A 154 -1.28 3.03 -6.77
N GLY A 155 -1.68 4.29 -6.66
CA GLY A 155 -3.00 4.70 -6.19
C GLY A 155 -3.19 6.22 -6.31
N PRO A 156 -4.28 6.76 -5.75
CA PRO A 156 -4.53 8.20 -5.73
C PRO A 156 -3.40 8.98 -5.05
N ALA A 157 -3.00 10.09 -5.65
CA ALA A 157 -1.95 10.96 -5.12
C ALA A 157 -2.30 11.47 -3.72
N ASN A 158 -1.29 11.58 -2.84
CA ASN A 158 -1.41 12.09 -1.47
C ASN A 158 -2.37 11.32 -0.55
N MET A 159 -2.75 10.09 -0.90
CA MET A 159 -3.55 9.23 -0.04
C MET A 159 -2.65 8.47 0.94
N GLU A 160 -3.16 8.18 2.15
CA GLU A 160 -2.51 7.30 3.12
C GLU A 160 -3.29 5.99 3.27
N LEU A 161 -2.58 4.87 3.27
CA LEU A 161 -3.14 3.54 3.51
C LEU A 161 -2.28 2.76 4.51
N GLU A 162 -2.82 1.66 5.00
CA GLU A 162 -2.09 0.73 5.84
C GLU A 162 -1.78 -0.55 5.06
N ALA A 163 -0.49 -0.90 5.00
CA ALA A 163 -0.02 -2.15 4.44
C ALA A 163 0.10 -3.18 5.57
N LEU A 164 -0.51 -4.34 5.37
CA LEU A 164 -0.46 -5.48 6.27
C LEU A 164 0.35 -6.60 5.62
N SER A 165 1.31 -7.13 6.37
CA SER A 165 2.09 -8.30 5.94
C SER A 165 1.40 -9.60 6.32
N GLY A 166 1.57 -10.63 5.49
CA GLY A 166 1.11 -11.99 5.73
C GLY A 166 2.27 -12.98 5.68
N GLY A 167 2.18 -14.04 6.48
CA GLY A 167 3.20 -15.09 6.53
C GLY A 167 4.53 -14.58 7.08
N ALA A 168 5.61 -14.87 6.37
CA ALA A 168 6.98 -14.48 6.72
C ALA A 168 7.39 -13.09 6.18
N VAL A 169 6.52 -12.40 5.43
CA VAL A 169 6.80 -11.05 4.90
C VAL A 169 6.84 -10.04 6.04
N ARG A 170 7.80 -9.11 6.06
CA ARG A 170 7.82 -7.95 6.97
C ARG A 170 8.34 -6.70 6.23
N PHE A 171 8.12 -5.53 6.82
CA PHE A 171 8.52 -4.25 6.24
C PHE A 171 9.86 -3.77 6.80
N GLN A 172 10.84 -3.51 5.93
CA GLN A 172 12.18 -3.13 6.40
C GLN A 172 12.23 -1.75 7.07
N ASP A 173 11.57 -0.75 6.46
CA ASP A 173 11.65 0.65 6.89
C ASP A 173 11.13 0.89 8.32
N VAL A 174 10.32 -0.04 8.83
CA VAL A 174 9.76 -0.03 10.19
C VAL A 174 10.36 -1.14 11.06
N GLY A 175 11.58 -1.60 10.74
CA GLY A 175 12.33 -2.55 11.57
C GLY A 175 11.74 -3.96 11.61
N GLY A 176 11.06 -4.39 10.54
CA GLY A 176 10.45 -5.71 10.44
C GLY A 176 9.05 -5.79 11.06
N ALA A 177 8.30 -4.69 11.11
CA ALA A 177 6.94 -4.67 11.62
C ALA A 177 5.95 -5.45 10.72
N GLU A 178 4.81 -5.84 11.31
CA GLU A 178 3.73 -6.55 10.64
C GLU A 178 2.79 -5.64 9.85
N SER A 179 2.74 -4.36 10.22
CA SER A 179 2.02 -3.31 9.51
C SER A 179 2.88 -2.07 9.32
N CYS A 180 2.56 -1.30 8.29
CA CYS A 180 3.19 -0.02 8.01
C CYS A 180 2.16 0.95 7.42
N ILE A 181 2.16 2.19 7.89
CA ILE A 181 1.41 3.28 7.25
C ILE A 181 2.29 3.84 6.14
N PHE A 182 1.72 3.98 4.95
CA PHE A 182 2.42 4.58 3.83
C PHE A 182 1.55 5.62 3.13
N SER A 183 2.22 6.56 2.46
CA SER A 183 1.57 7.65 1.74
C SER A 183 2.00 7.59 0.28
N PHE A 184 1.05 7.77 -0.63
CA PHE A 184 1.36 7.98 -2.04
C PHE A 184 1.95 9.36 -2.25
N ASP A 185 2.99 9.45 -3.07
CA ASP A 185 3.53 10.73 -3.48
C ASP A 185 2.55 11.52 -4.38
N GLU A 186 2.97 12.70 -4.81
CA GLU A 186 2.21 13.57 -5.72
C GLU A 186 1.89 12.90 -7.08
N ASN A 187 2.60 11.83 -7.43
CA ASN A 187 2.42 11.06 -8.66
C ASN A 187 1.65 9.75 -8.42
N GLY A 188 1.13 9.53 -7.22
CA GLY A 188 0.37 8.33 -6.88
C GLY A 188 1.24 7.07 -6.74
N ARG A 189 2.51 7.20 -6.35
CA ARG A 189 3.45 6.06 -6.23
C ARG A 189 4.02 5.93 -4.82
N CYS A 190 4.23 4.68 -4.40
CA CYS A 190 4.91 4.35 -3.16
C CYS A 190 5.72 3.05 -3.30
N PRO A 191 7.06 3.08 -3.17
CA PRO A 191 7.87 1.88 -3.05
C PRO A 191 7.84 1.38 -1.59
N LEU A 192 7.50 0.11 -1.40
CA LEU A 192 7.60 -0.59 -0.11
C LEU A 192 8.63 -1.70 -0.17
N VAL A 193 9.51 -1.71 0.83
CA VAL A 193 10.58 -2.70 0.93
C VAL A 193 10.13 -3.90 1.75
N LEU A 194 10.23 -5.08 1.14
CA LEU A 194 9.76 -6.34 1.70
C LEU A 194 10.94 -7.24 2.08
N ILE A 195 10.93 -7.72 3.32
CA ILE A 195 11.89 -8.70 3.83
C ILE A 195 11.18 -9.98 4.27
N ARG A 196 11.92 -11.08 4.31
CA ARG A 196 11.46 -12.34 4.88
C ARG A 196 11.93 -12.42 6.34
N ILE A 197 11.21 -13.10 7.23
CA ILE A 197 11.71 -13.48 8.55
C ILE A 197 11.30 -14.93 8.82
N ASP A 198 12.26 -15.84 8.82
CA ASP A 198 12.00 -17.28 8.88
C ASP A 198 11.57 -17.77 10.28
N SER A 199 12.05 -17.13 11.36
CA SER A 199 11.78 -17.54 12.74
C SER A 199 10.40 -17.17 13.28
N LEU A 200 9.55 -16.50 12.49
CA LEU A 200 8.17 -16.17 12.87
C LEU A 200 7.28 -17.41 13.10
N ARG A 201 7.74 -18.60 12.69
CA ARG A 201 7.02 -19.88 12.89
C ARG A 201 7.15 -20.48 14.30
N ALA A 202 7.61 -19.72 15.30
CA ALA A 202 7.85 -20.22 16.66
C ALA A 202 6.56 -20.51 17.47
N SER A 203 5.39 -20.07 17.00
CA SER A 203 4.08 -20.33 17.63
C SER A 203 3.20 -21.08 16.65
N GLY A 204 2.81 -22.30 16.99
CA GLY A 204 1.99 -23.21 16.15
C GLY A 204 0.58 -22.71 15.78
N VAL A 205 0.29 -21.41 15.92
CA VAL A 205 -0.98 -20.77 15.61
C VAL A 205 -0.94 -19.98 14.29
N LEU A 206 0.25 -19.64 13.75
CA LEU A 206 0.39 -18.90 12.47
C LEU A 206 0.72 -19.79 11.26
N ALA A 207 0.61 -21.12 11.41
CA ALA A 207 1.20 -22.12 10.52
C ALA A 207 0.60 -22.23 9.10
N ALA A 208 -0.23 -21.30 8.63
CA ALA A 208 -0.80 -21.37 7.28
C ALA A 208 -1.16 -20.01 6.64
N VAL A 209 -0.58 -18.89 7.08
CA VAL A 209 -0.78 -17.62 6.35
C VAL A 209 0.18 -17.57 5.16
N PRO A 210 -0.30 -17.48 3.91
CA PRO A 210 0.57 -17.33 2.75
C PRO A 210 1.34 -16.01 2.78
N ASP A 211 2.57 -16.04 2.30
CA ASP A 211 3.41 -14.85 2.16
C ASP A 211 2.72 -13.86 1.21
N SER A 212 2.35 -12.70 1.75
CA SER A 212 1.55 -11.71 1.01
C SER A 212 1.68 -10.31 1.60
N ILE A 213 1.30 -9.32 0.80
CA ILE A 213 1.01 -7.97 1.23
C ILE A 213 -0.46 -7.67 0.93
N SER A 214 -1.15 -7.05 1.89
CA SER A 214 -2.54 -6.60 1.74
C SER A 214 -2.60 -5.11 2.05
N LEU A 215 -3.43 -4.36 1.32
CA LEU A 215 -3.66 -2.95 1.60
C LEU A 215 -5.08 -2.79 2.15
N VAL A 216 -5.19 -2.03 3.24
CA VAL A 216 -6.45 -1.67 3.89
C VAL A 216 -6.49 -0.16 4.07
N ARG A 217 -7.67 0.43 4.22
CA ARG A 217 -7.74 1.78 4.77
C ARG A 217 -7.34 1.75 6.23
N ARG A 218 -6.76 2.85 6.69
CA ARG A 218 -6.25 2.96 8.04
C ARG A 218 -7.36 2.73 9.07
N GLY A 219 -7.14 1.75 9.96
CA GLY A 219 -8.10 1.41 11.02
C GLY A 219 -9.31 0.59 10.55
N GLU A 220 -9.34 0.19 9.28
CA GLU A 220 -10.34 -0.71 8.71
C GLU A 220 -9.75 -2.13 8.54
N THR A 221 -10.64 -3.11 8.43
CA THR A 221 -10.25 -4.52 8.22
C THR A 221 -10.42 -4.99 6.78
N ASP A 222 -11.07 -4.17 5.95
CA ASP A 222 -11.47 -4.57 4.61
C ASP A 222 -10.28 -4.47 3.66
N VAL A 223 -9.95 -5.60 3.05
CA VAL A 223 -8.80 -5.73 2.16
C VAL A 223 -9.16 -5.20 0.78
N LEU A 224 -8.58 -4.05 0.44
CA LEU A 224 -8.78 -3.38 -0.85
C LEU A 224 -8.09 -4.14 -1.99
N ILE A 225 -6.87 -4.61 -1.75
CA ILE A 225 -6.08 -5.40 -2.69
C ILE A 225 -5.11 -6.28 -1.92
N LYS A 226 -4.88 -7.49 -2.42
CA LYS A 226 -3.93 -8.45 -1.86
C LYS A 226 -3.06 -9.03 -2.96
N LYS A 227 -1.75 -9.08 -2.71
CA LYS A 227 -0.79 -9.64 -3.65
C LYS A 227 0.10 -10.68 -2.95
N PRO A 228 0.30 -11.87 -3.54
CA PRO A 228 1.29 -12.81 -3.02
C PRO A 228 2.69 -12.22 -3.13
N VAL A 229 3.56 -12.58 -2.19
CA VAL A 229 4.98 -12.24 -2.21
C VAL A 229 5.77 -13.53 -2.36
N VAL A 230 6.61 -13.60 -3.39
CA VAL A 230 7.44 -14.77 -3.67
C VAL A 230 8.89 -14.43 -3.41
N PHE A 231 9.43 -14.97 -2.31
CA PHE A 231 10.87 -14.98 -2.05
C PHE A 231 11.51 -16.16 -2.77
N GLY A 232 12.70 -15.97 -3.30
CA GLY A 232 13.53 -17.07 -3.74
C GLY A 232 14.29 -17.72 -2.59
N ASP A 233 15.13 -18.67 -2.95
CA ASP A 233 16.08 -19.32 -2.06
C ASP A 233 17.52 -19.07 -2.53
N TYR A 234 18.47 -19.36 -1.65
CA TYR A 234 19.87 -19.51 -2.06
C TYR A 234 20.05 -20.86 -2.73
N ILE A 235 20.38 -20.84 -4.02
CA ILE A 235 20.60 -22.03 -4.82
C ILE A 235 22.10 -22.35 -4.79
N PRO A 236 22.51 -23.59 -4.45
CA PRO A 236 23.90 -23.99 -4.49
C PRO A 236 24.53 -23.76 -5.86
N ALA A 237 25.77 -23.28 -5.88
CA ALA A 237 26.55 -23.15 -7.10
C ALA A 237 26.80 -24.54 -7.72
N THR A 238 26.81 -24.63 -9.04
CA THR A 238 27.08 -25.88 -9.78
C THR A 238 28.10 -25.65 -10.89
N GLY A 239 28.74 -26.71 -11.39
CA GLY A 239 29.80 -26.61 -12.39
C GLY A 239 31.03 -25.86 -11.87
N ASP A 240 31.75 -25.17 -12.75
CA ASP A 240 32.97 -24.43 -12.43
C ASP A 240 32.73 -23.31 -11.40
N ALA A 241 31.50 -22.81 -11.33
CA ALA A 241 31.06 -21.82 -10.38
C ALA A 241 31.21 -22.26 -8.91
N ALA A 242 31.03 -23.55 -8.63
CA ALA A 242 31.15 -24.15 -7.29
C ALA A 242 32.58 -24.17 -6.74
N LEU A 243 33.57 -23.83 -7.58
CA LEU A 243 34.96 -23.61 -7.15
C LEU A 243 35.13 -22.28 -6.43
N ALA A 244 34.28 -21.29 -6.71
CA ALA A 244 34.44 -19.91 -6.22
C ALA A 244 33.41 -19.49 -5.18
N PHE A 245 32.15 -19.95 -5.31
CA PHE A 245 31.08 -19.56 -4.39
C PHE A 245 30.22 -20.76 -4.00
N ASN A 246 29.57 -20.65 -2.84
CA ASN A 246 28.73 -21.69 -2.24
C ASN A 246 27.31 -21.67 -2.82
N SER A 247 26.71 -20.48 -2.95
CA SER A 247 25.32 -20.33 -3.39
C SER A 247 25.03 -18.93 -3.95
N VAL A 248 23.98 -18.82 -4.76
CA VAL A 248 23.50 -17.57 -5.35
C VAL A 248 22.01 -17.40 -5.10
N SER A 249 21.55 -16.16 -5.05
CA SER A 249 20.14 -15.83 -5.09
C SER A 249 19.95 -14.57 -5.91
N CYS A 250 18.92 -14.55 -6.76
CA CYS A 250 18.72 -13.49 -7.73
C CYS A 250 17.24 -13.29 -7.97
N ASN A 251 16.78 -12.04 -8.04
CA ASN A 251 15.45 -11.79 -8.59
C ASN A 251 15.38 -12.34 -10.02
N THR A 252 14.24 -12.93 -10.36
CA THR A 252 13.90 -13.41 -11.70
C THR A 252 12.89 -12.50 -12.38
N ILE A 253 12.13 -11.73 -11.60
CA ILE A 253 11.18 -10.72 -12.08
C ILE A 253 11.52 -9.37 -11.46
N GLY A 254 11.58 -8.36 -12.32
CA GLY A 254 11.84 -6.97 -11.99
C GLY A 254 10.78 -6.02 -12.54
N ILE A 255 10.94 -4.75 -12.21
CA ILE A 255 10.04 -3.67 -12.62
C ILE A 255 10.83 -2.63 -13.40
N ALA A 256 10.42 -2.37 -14.64
CA ALA A 256 11.08 -1.46 -15.57
C ALA A 256 10.62 -0.01 -15.34
N ASP A 257 11.12 0.63 -14.29
CA ASP A 257 10.84 2.04 -13.97
C ASP A 257 12.10 2.86 -13.69
N GLY A 258 13.28 2.26 -13.88
CA GLY A 258 14.58 2.87 -13.62
C GLY A 258 14.95 3.01 -12.14
N GLN A 259 14.04 2.70 -11.21
CA GLN A 259 14.19 2.99 -9.78
C GLN A 259 14.09 1.72 -8.91
N THR A 260 13.26 0.77 -9.33
CA THR A 260 13.03 -0.47 -8.62
C THR A 260 14.21 -1.41 -8.77
N ILE A 261 14.77 -1.80 -7.63
CA ILE A 261 15.99 -2.60 -7.56
C ILE A 261 15.64 -4.09 -7.63
N CYS A 262 16.29 -4.81 -8.53
CA CYS A 262 16.44 -6.25 -8.49
C CYS A 262 17.80 -6.61 -7.90
N ILE A 263 17.84 -7.58 -7.01
CA ILE A 263 19.02 -7.93 -6.23
C ILE A 263 19.62 -9.25 -6.72
N VAL A 264 20.94 -9.27 -6.71
CA VAL A 264 21.78 -10.45 -6.90
C VAL A 264 22.70 -10.57 -5.69
N SER A 265 22.61 -11.70 -5.01
CA SER A 265 23.34 -12.02 -3.78
C SER A 265 24.14 -13.31 -3.98
N ILE A 266 25.43 -13.28 -3.65
CA ILE A 266 26.38 -14.36 -3.92
C ILE A 266 27.16 -14.66 -2.64
N VAL A 267 27.14 -15.92 -2.19
CA VAL A 267 27.86 -16.38 -1.00
C VAL A 267 29.17 -17.03 -1.41
N MET A 268 30.30 -16.42 -1.09
CA MET A 268 31.64 -16.87 -1.49
C MET A 268 32.12 -18.08 -0.69
N LYS A 269 32.91 -18.96 -1.31
CA LYS A 269 33.41 -20.20 -0.68
C LYS A 269 34.64 -19.97 0.18
N ASN A 270 35.55 -19.10 -0.24
CA ASN A 270 36.77 -18.71 0.45
C ASN A 270 37.15 -17.26 0.10
N PRO A 271 36.43 -16.26 0.63
CA PRO A 271 36.70 -14.86 0.31
C PRO A 271 38.05 -14.40 0.87
N ALA A 272 38.93 -13.80 0.06
CA ALA A 272 40.06 -13.06 0.61
C ALA A 272 39.64 -11.64 1.02
N LEU A 273 40.42 -11.02 1.90
CA LEU A 273 40.14 -9.69 2.40
C LEU A 273 40.24 -8.67 1.25
N ASN A 274 39.15 -7.93 1.00
CA ASN A 274 38.99 -6.95 -0.09
C ASN A 274 38.91 -7.54 -1.50
N ASP A 275 38.61 -8.83 -1.65
CA ASP A 275 38.27 -9.36 -2.97
C ASP A 275 37.07 -8.62 -3.57
N LYS A 276 37.14 -8.40 -4.88
CA LYS A 276 36.07 -7.79 -5.67
C LYS A 276 35.53 -8.78 -6.67
N LEU A 277 34.24 -8.65 -6.95
CA LEU A 277 33.56 -9.38 -8.00
C LEU A 277 33.17 -8.41 -9.12
N TYR A 278 33.60 -8.70 -10.35
CA TYR A 278 33.26 -7.88 -11.50
C TYR A 278 31.88 -8.26 -12.03
N ILE A 279 31.10 -7.25 -12.38
CA ILE A 279 29.71 -7.39 -12.80
C ILE A 279 29.62 -7.04 -14.28
N LYS A 280 29.07 -7.96 -15.06
CA LYS A 280 28.72 -7.70 -16.46
C LYS A 280 27.21 -7.54 -16.55
N LEU A 281 26.80 -6.46 -17.19
CA LEU A 281 25.41 -6.10 -17.38
C LEU A 281 25.11 -6.14 -18.88
N ASP A 282 23.96 -6.69 -19.26
CA ASP A 282 23.42 -6.52 -20.61
C ASP A 282 23.12 -5.05 -20.91
N ALA A 283 23.11 -4.70 -22.19
CA ALA A 283 22.74 -3.35 -22.63
C ALA A 283 21.32 -3.00 -22.14
N GLY A 284 21.18 -1.89 -21.40
CA GLY A 284 19.92 -1.44 -20.82
C GLY A 284 19.79 -1.65 -19.32
N LEU A 285 20.69 -2.42 -18.70
CA LEU A 285 20.80 -2.51 -17.24
C LEU A 285 21.75 -1.45 -16.66
N LYS A 286 21.44 -1.02 -15.44
CA LYS A 286 22.28 -0.13 -14.63
C LYS A 286 22.51 -0.75 -13.26
N LEU A 287 23.69 -0.53 -12.69
CA LEU A 287 23.93 -0.83 -11.28
C LEU A 287 23.18 0.19 -10.42
N ALA A 288 22.49 -0.26 -9.38
CA ALA A 288 21.80 0.63 -8.47
C ALA A 288 22.81 1.40 -7.59
N ASP A 289 22.56 2.69 -7.33
CA ASP A 289 23.47 3.53 -6.54
C ASP A 289 23.63 3.07 -5.08
N ARG A 290 22.73 2.21 -4.58
CA ARG A 290 22.67 1.71 -3.19
C ARG A 290 22.98 0.22 -3.05
N THR A 291 23.86 -0.33 -3.87
CA THR A 291 24.42 -1.67 -3.64
C THR A 291 25.16 -1.72 -2.31
N PHE A 292 24.97 -2.77 -1.50
CA PHE A 292 25.68 -2.90 -0.23
C PHE A 292 27.20 -2.78 -0.48
N SER A 293 27.87 -2.01 0.37
CA SER A 293 29.22 -1.44 0.23
C SER A 293 29.29 -0.05 -0.44
N ASN A 294 29.37 0.99 0.39
CA ASN A 294 29.63 2.39 0.02
C ASN A 294 31.04 2.64 -0.54
N ARG A 295 31.54 1.77 -1.43
CA ARG A 295 32.75 2.02 -2.21
C ARG A 295 32.66 1.33 -3.56
N GLN A 296 32.11 2.07 -4.53
CA GLN A 296 32.48 1.85 -5.92
C GLN A 296 33.93 2.34 -6.08
N ASP A 297 34.89 1.47 -5.84
CA ASP A 297 36.23 1.70 -6.36
C ASP A 297 36.19 1.26 -7.82
N ALA A 298 35.91 2.22 -8.72
CA ALA A 298 36.08 2.00 -10.15
C ALA A 298 37.53 1.61 -10.40
N ASP A 299 37.75 0.33 -10.74
CA ASP A 299 39.05 -0.11 -11.19
C ASP A 299 39.25 0.46 -12.60
N THR A 300 40.13 1.46 -12.70
CA THR A 300 40.30 2.32 -13.90
C THR A 300 40.77 1.55 -15.12
N ASP A 301 41.22 0.31 -14.95
CA ASP A 301 41.85 -0.47 -16.01
C ASP A 301 40.86 -1.36 -16.78
N LEU A 302 39.62 -1.50 -16.29
CA LEU A 302 38.68 -2.52 -16.80
C LEU A 302 37.30 -1.99 -17.23
N ASN A 303 36.94 -0.75 -16.88
CA ASN A 303 35.65 -0.11 -17.20
C ASN A 303 34.40 -0.98 -16.88
N LEU A 304 34.52 -1.96 -15.99
CA LEU A 304 33.42 -2.81 -15.54
C LEU A 304 33.04 -2.44 -14.10
N PRO A 305 31.73 -2.33 -13.79
CA PRO A 305 31.30 -2.19 -12.41
C PRO A 305 31.74 -3.40 -11.58
N SER A 306 32.01 -3.19 -10.30
CA SER A 306 32.37 -4.24 -9.35
C SER A 306 31.72 -4.02 -8.00
N THR A 307 31.58 -5.09 -7.21
CA THR A 307 31.14 -5.05 -5.80
C THR A 307 32.19 -5.69 -4.91
N MET A 308 32.36 -5.18 -3.70
CA MET A 308 33.26 -5.77 -2.71
C MET A 308 32.62 -6.99 -2.04
N ILE A 309 33.45 -7.93 -1.64
CA ILE A 309 33.03 -9.05 -0.80
C ILE A 309 33.14 -8.64 0.68
N VAL A 310 32.02 -8.69 1.39
CA VAL A 310 31.91 -8.35 2.81
C VAL A 310 31.36 -9.55 3.57
N ASN A 311 32.07 -10.00 4.61
CA ASN A 311 31.70 -11.19 5.40
C ASN A 311 31.42 -12.44 4.54
N GLY A 312 32.17 -12.59 3.44
CA GLY A 312 32.01 -13.69 2.50
C GLY A 312 30.77 -13.63 1.62
N MET A 313 30.13 -12.47 1.50
CA MET A 313 29.04 -12.25 0.55
C MET A 313 29.34 -11.05 -0.34
N ALA A 314 28.96 -11.17 -1.61
CA ALA A 314 28.92 -10.08 -2.58
C ALA A 314 27.47 -9.87 -2.99
N GLU A 315 26.98 -8.64 -2.86
CA GLU A 315 25.60 -8.32 -3.17
C GLU A 315 25.49 -6.99 -3.90
N PHE A 316 24.60 -6.96 -4.89
CA PHE A 316 24.41 -5.79 -5.73
C PHE A 316 23.00 -5.75 -6.29
N GLY A 317 22.55 -4.53 -6.57
CA GLY A 317 21.26 -4.22 -7.15
C GLY A 317 21.42 -3.76 -8.60
N VAL A 318 20.46 -4.12 -9.44
CA VAL A 318 20.36 -3.67 -10.83
C VAL A 318 18.98 -3.07 -11.09
N THR A 319 18.91 -2.07 -11.95
CA THR A 319 17.66 -1.45 -12.41
C THR A 319 17.60 -1.45 -13.94
N ALA A 320 16.39 -1.34 -14.49
CA ALA A 320 16.14 -1.19 -15.91
C ALA A 320 15.11 -0.09 -16.15
N ASP A 321 15.32 0.75 -17.15
CA ASP A 321 14.35 1.78 -17.55
C ASP A 321 13.30 1.24 -18.54
N SER A 322 13.56 0.08 -19.16
CA SER A 322 12.75 -0.48 -20.24
C SER A 322 12.42 -1.95 -19.98
N PRO A 323 11.18 -2.37 -20.29
CA PRO A 323 10.78 -3.78 -20.16
C PRO A 323 11.62 -4.68 -21.06
N GLY A 324 11.86 -5.90 -20.62
CA GLY A 324 12.64 -6.89 -21.36
C GLY A 324 13.29 -7.92 -20.44
N THR A 325 13.89 -8.93 -21.05
CA THR A 325 14.72 -9.90 -20.32
C THR A 325 16.17 -9.51 -20.50
N TYR A 326 16.86 -9.30 -19.38
CA TYR A 326 18.26 -8.90 -19.37
C TYR A 326 19.08 -9.90 -18.57
N SER A 327 20.31 -10.12 -19.01
CA SER A 327 21.28 -10.99 -18.34
C SER A 327 22.19 -10.17 -17.43
N VAL A 328 22.44 -10.72 -16.25
CA VAL A 328 23.45 -10.26 -15.32
C VAL A 328 24.46 -11.39 -15.14
N GLY A 329 25.73 -11.05 -15.21
CA GLY A 329 26.80 -12.00 -14.97
C GLY A 329 27.79 -11.52 -13.92
N ALA A 330 28.34 -12.47 -13.16
CA ALA A 330 29.39 -12.23 -12.20
C ALA A 330 30.68 -12.95 -12.64
N PHE A 331 31.79 -12.25 -12.56
CA PHE A 331 33.08 -12.68 -13.09
C PHE A 331 34.19 -12.45 -12.05
N PRO A 332 35.12 -13.42 -11.87
CA PRO A 332 36.28 -13.21 -10.99
C PRO A 332 37.26 -12.19 -11.58
N GLN A 333 37.33 -12.13 -12.92
CA GLN A 333 38.21 -11.25 -13.69
C GLN A 333 37.52 -10.94 -15.04
N SER A 334 37.83 -9.82 -15.67
CA SER A 334 37.12 -9.33 -16.88
C SER A 334 37.18 -10.23 -18.11
N GLN A 335 38.16 -11.15 -18.19
CA GLN A 335 38.41 -12.00 -19.36
C GLN A 335 38.25 -13.50 -19.09
N THR A 336 37.61 -13.87 -17.98
CA THR A 336 37.33 -15.28 -17.67
C THR A 336 35.88 -15.64 -17.99
N ALA A 337 35.57 -16.94 -17.99
CA ALA A 337 34.19 -17.41 -18.11
C ALA A 337 33.35 -16.87 -16.94
N ALA A 338 32.07 -16.60 -17.21
CA ALA A 338 31.13 -16.14 -16.20
C ALA A 338 30.98 -17.21 -15.12
N TYR A 339 31.17 -16.80 -13.88
CA TYR A 339 30.90 -17.61 -12.70
C TYR A 339 29.40 -17.77 -12.47
N LEU A 340 28.62 -16.77 -12.85
CA LEU A 340 27.16 -16.81 -12.89
C LEU A 340 26.69 -16.09 -14.14
N THR A 341 25.63 -16.59 -14.76
CA THR A 341 24.79 -15.80 -15.66
C THR A 341 23.34 -16.07 -15.27
N ASN A 342 22.61 -15.02 -14.93
CA ASN A 342 21.20 -15.09 -14.59
C ASN A 342 20.40 -14.14 -15.47
N SER A 343 19.16 -14.51 -15.81
CA SER A 343 18.25 -13.67 -16.58
C SER A 343 17.14 -13.14 -15.67
N ILE A 344 16.84 -11.84 -15.80
CA ILE A 344 15.79 -11.16 -15.06
C ILE A 344 14.80 -10.58 -16.07
N GLU A 345 13.52 -10.90 -15.92
CA GLU A 345 12.42 -10.32 -16.70
C GLU A 345 11.95 -9.02 -16.03
N PHE A 346 12.28 -7.88 -16.62
CA PHE A 346 11.76 -6.58 -16.19
C PHE A 346 10.44 -6.29 -16.90
N ARG A 347 9.37 -6.16 -16.11
CA ARG A 347 8.02 -5.89 -16.62
C ARG A 347 7.73 -4.41 -16.61
N SER A 348 6.91 -3.96 -17.56
CA SER A 348 6.31 -2.62 -17.46
C SER A 348 5.55 -2.49 -16.16
N LEU A 349 5.63 -1.30 -15.57
CA LEU A 349 4.66 -0.85 -14.59
C LEU A 349 3.25 -1.05 -15.14
N SER A 350 2.42 -1.85 -14.47
CA SER A 350 1.03 -2.05 -14.90
C SER A 350 0.26 -0.71 -14.86
N GLY A 351 -0.18 -0.22 -16.03
CA GLY A 351 -0.89 1.06 -16.19
C GLY A 351 0.00 2.29 -16.35
N GLY A 352 0.74 2.37 -17.46
CA GLY A 352 1.47 3.58 -17.84
C GLY A 352 0.57 4.82 -17.83
N ALA A 353 1.06 5.85 -17.12
CA ALA A 353 0.51 7.19 -16.91
C ALA A 353 -0.98 7.29 -16.56
N LEU A 354 -1.29 7.71 -15.34
CA LEU A 354 -2.44 8.59 -15.11
C LEU A 354 -2.08 9.91 -15.81
N SER A 355 -2.30 10.00 -17.12
CA SER A 355 -2.21 11.27 -17.86
C SER A 355 -3.41 12.15 -17.54
#